data_AF-A0A024U1E6-F1
#
_entry.id   AF-A0A024U1E6-F1
#
_cell.length_a   1.000
_cell.length_b   1.000
_cell.length_c   1.000
_cell.angle_alpha   90.00
_cell.angle_beta   90.00
_cell.angle_gamma   90.00
#
_symmetry.space_group_name_H-M   'P 1'
#
loop_
_entity.id
_entity.type
_entity.pdbx_description
1 polymer ?
#
loop_
_entity_poly.entity_id
_entity_poly.type
_entity_poly.pdbx_seq_one_letter_code
_entity_poly.pdbx_strand_id
1 'polypeptide(L)'
;MARKYVRVQGQVQKVMFRQTLIRAMIKRGLTGGASNNRQQRDVVDITMDGDTDVIDDLVEALRTTKPLNSWGAQVDTIKVLPSGVAVDAHQVTTTNVDDRSWNPNVEMYL
;
A
#
# COMPACT_ATOMS: atom_id res chain seq x y z
N MET A 1 6.10 15.46 10.01
CA MET A 1 6.09 14.01 10.27
C MET A 1 4.72 13.63 10.80
N ALA A 2 4.00 12.75 10.11
CA ALA A 2 2.67 12.25 10.46
C ALA A 2 2.59 10.74 10.25
N ARG A 3 1.60 10.11 10.91
CA ARG A 3 1.21 8.71 10.72
C ARG A 3 -0.23 8.65 10.23
N LYS A 4 -0.51 7.89 9.17
CA LYS A 4 -1.88 7.58 8.74
C LYS A 4 -2.12 6.07 8.66
N TYR A 5 -3.22 5.64 9.26
CA TYR A 5 -3.77 4.31 9.10
C TYR A 5 -4.84 4.35 8.02
N VAL A 6 -4.70 3.51 7.01
CA VAL A 6 -5.59 3.51 5.84
C VAL A 6 -6.05 2.09 5.57
N ARG A 7 -7.36 1.94 5.36
CA ARG A 7 -7.96 0.72 4.81
C ARG A 7 -8.40 0.99 3.39
N VAL A 8 -7.92 0.18 2.46
CA VAL A 8 -8.33 0.21 1.05
C VAL A 8 -9.17 -1.00 0.71
N GLN A 9 -10.13 -0.81 -0.19
CA GLN A 9 -10.96 -1.87 -0.74
C GLN A 9 -10.96 -1.81 -2.27
N GLY A 10 -10.95 -2.98 -2.93
CA GLY A 10 -11.03 -3.12 -4.39
C GLY A 10 -10.29 -4.36 -4.91
N GLN A 11 -9.76 -4.29 -6.12
CA GLN A 11 -8.83 -5.28 -6.67
C GLN A 11 -7.43 -5.08 -6.07
N VAL A 12 -7.25 -5.48 -4.80
CA VAL A 12 -6.02 -5.21 -4.02
C VAL A 12 -5.31 -6.45 -3.49
N GLN A 13 -5.84 -7.65 -3.73
CA GLN A 13 -5.16 -8.91 -3.36
C GLN A 13 -4.92 -9.79 -4.59
N LYS A 14 -3.86 -10.61 -4.54
CA LYS A 14 -3.39 -11.46 -5.64
C LYS A 14 -3.00 -10.72 -6.93
N VAL A 15 -2.78 -9.41 -6.85
CA VAL A 15 -2.46 -8.51 -7.97
C VAL A 15 -1.24 -7.64 -7.67
N MET A 16 -0.29 -8.16 -6.88
CA MET A 16 0.96 -7.46 -6.50
C MET A 16 0.79 -6.09 -5.79
N PHE A 17 -0.41 -5.73 -5.34
CA PHE A 17 -0.70 -4.45 -4.69
C PHE A 17 0.26 -4.08 -3.55
N ARG A 18 0.52 -5.00 -2.60
CA ARG A 18 1.43 -4.73 -1.46
C ARG A 18 2.85 -4.39 -1.93
N GLN A 19 3.37 -5.08 -2.93
CA GLN A 19 4.69 -4.78 -3.49
C GLN A 19 4.68 -3.40 -4.16
N THR A 20 3.70 -3.13 -5.03
CA THR A 20 3.55 -1.84 -5.73
C THR A 20 3.47 -0.68 -4.74
N LEU A 21 2.60 -0.78 -3.74
CA LEU A 21 2.42 0.23 -2.72
C LEU A 21 3.71 0.47 -1.90
N ILE A 22 4.36 -0.60 -1.43
CA ILE A 22 5.55 -0.46 -0.58
C ILE A 22 6.74 0.11 -1.38
N ARG A 23 6.89 -0.26 -2.65
CA ARG A 23 7.89 0.37 -3.53
C ARG A 23 7.57 1.85 -3.76
N ALA A 24 6.31 2.20 -3.92
CA ALA A 24 5.86 3.59 -4.04
C ALA A 24 6.15 4.42 -2.77
N MET A 25 6.02 3.82 -1.58
CA MET A 25 6.42 4.43 -0.31
C MET A 25 7.93 4.67 -0.24
N ILE A 26 8.76 3.65 -0.57
CA ILE A 26 10.22 3.77 -0.57
C ILE A 26 10.68 4.88 -1.52
N LYS A 27 10.14 4.93 -2.75
CA LYS A 27 10.45 5.97 -3.75
C LYS A 27 10.16 7.39 -3.25
N ARG A 28 9.22 7.53 -2.31
CA ARG A 28 8.77 8.80 -1.71
C ARG A 28 9.42 9.09 -0.35
N GLY A 29 10.31 8.24 0.14
CA GLY A 29 10.92 8.39 1.47
C GLY A 29 9.97 8.15 2.64
N LEU A 30 8.85 7.43 2.41
CA LEU A 30 7.92 7.05 3.46
C LEU A 30 8.35 5.71 4.10
N THR A 31 8.14 5.58 5.40
CA THR A 31 8.19 4.30 6.11
C THR A 31 6.78 3.75 6.24
N GLY A 32 6.57 2.45 6.04
CA GLY A 32 5.21 1.93 6.08
C GLY A 32 5.09 0.43 5.91
N GLY A 33 3.85 -0.04 5.98
CA GLY A 33 3.50 -1.45 5.91
C GLY A 33 2.13 -1.68 5.31
N ALA A 34 1.93 -2.87 4.74
CA ALA A 34 0.68 -3.30 4.13
C ALA A 34 0.38 -4.79 4.42
N SER A 35 -0.86 -5.08 4.81
CA SER A 35 -1.33 -6.44 5.15
C SER A 35 -2.64 -6.77 4.44
N ASN A 36 -2.69 -7.93 3.80
CA ASN A 36 -3.93 -8.46 3.27
C ASN A 36 -4.84 -8.89 4.42
N ASN A 37 -6.10 -8.47 4.38
CA ASN A 37 -7.10 -9.01 5.28
C ASN A 37 -7.45 -10.46 4.86
N ARG A 38 -7.33 -11.42 5.79
CA ARG A 38 -7.57 -12.84 5.50
C ARG A 38 -9.06 -13.19 5.38
N GLN A 39 -9.94 -12.39 5.99
CA GLN A 39 -11.39 -12.59 5.99
C GLN A 39 -12.06 -11.86 4.83
N GLN A 40 -11.51 -10.72 4.41
CA GLN A 40 -12.02 -9.88 3.33
C GLN A 40 -10.97 -9.79 2.21
N ARG A 41 -11.17 -10.55 1.13
CA ARG A 41 -10.19 -10.75 0.04
C ARG A 41 -9.99 -9.52 -0.84
N ASP A 42 -10.82 -8.52 -0.68
CA ASP A 42 -10.82 -7.24 -1.38
C ASP A 42 -10.30 -6.11 -0.48
N VAL A 43 -9.78 -6.42 0.72
CA VAL A 43 -9.34 -5.40 1.71
C VAL A 43 -7.85 -5.53 2.03
N VAL A 44 -7.16 -4.39 2.10
CA VAL A 44 -5.78 -4.28 2.60
C VAL A 44 -5.70 -3.16 3.65
N ASP A 45 -5.03 -3.46 4.75
CA ASP A 45 -4.69 -2.50 5.80
C ASP A 45 -3.29 -1.94 5.55
N ILE A 46 -3.12 -0.63 5.68
CA ILE A 46 -1.93 0.13 5.36
C ILE A 46 -1.58 1.07 6.51
N THR A 47 -0.29 1.20 6.81
CA THR A 47 0.24 2.25 7.69
C THR A 47 1.35 3.00 6.98
N MET A 48 1.32 4.33 7.06
CA MET A 48 2.31 5.23 6.44
C MET A 48 2.82 6.24 7.46
N ASP A 49 4.13 6.41 7.51
CA ASP A 49 4.87 7.36 8.34
C ASP A 49 5.77 8.22 7.46
N GLY A 50 5.72 9.54 7.65
CA GLY A 50 6.61 10.46 6.95
C GLY A 50 6.06 11.87 6.84
N ASP A 51 6.42 12.57 5.77
CA ASP A 51 5.89 13.89 5.47
C ASP A 51 4.39 13.83 5.15
N THR A 52 3.61 14.81 5.63
CA THR A 52 2.14 14.78 5.50
C THR A 52 1.70 14.98 4.06
N ASP A 53 2.35 15.89 3.34
CA ASP A 53 1.99 16.21 1.96
C ASP A 53 2.31 15.01 1.07
N VAL A 54 3.44 14.35 1.31
CA VAL A 54 3.84 13.12 0.60
C VAL A 54 2.89 11.95 0.87
N ILE A 55 2.38 11.81 2.10
CA ILE A 55 1.36 10.82 2.43
C ILE A 55 0.07 11.13 1.68
N ASP A 56 -0.36 12.39 1.66
CA ASP A 56 -1.61 12.79 1.01
C ASP A 56 -1.55 12.65 -0.51
N ASP A 57 -0.41 12.98 -1.12
CA ASP A 57 -0.14 12.73 -2.53
C ASP A 57 -0.21 11.23 -2.87
N LEU A 58 0.34 10.35 -2.01
CA LEU A 58 0.24 8.90 -2.21
C LEU A 58 -1.20 8.40 -2.06
N VAL A 59 -1.96 8.92 -1.10
CA VAL A 59 -3.38 8.59 -0.93
C VAL A 59 -4.18 9.01 -2.14
N GLU A 60 -3.92 10.18 -2.71
CA GLU A 60 -4.60 10.66 -3.92
C GLU A 60 -4.21 9.83 -5.15
N ALA A 61 -2.92 9.49 -5.29
CA ALA A 61 -2.46 8.60 -6.36
C ALA A 61 -3.16 7.22 -6.30
N LEU A 62 -3.38 6.67 -5.10
CA LEU A 62 -4.14 5.43 -4.92
C LEU A 62 -5.60 5.55 -5.37
N ARG A 63 -6.23 6.73 -5.26
CA ARG A 63 -7.62 6.95 -5.72
C ARG A 63 -7.73 7.10 -7.23
N THR A 64 -6.77 7.80 -7.83
CA THR A 64 -6.85 8.29 -9.21
C THR A 64 -6.19 7.37 -10.22
N THR A 65 -5.14 6.65 -9.83
CA THR A 65 -4.36 5.80 -10.74
C THR A 65 -5.07 4.46 -10.93
N LYS A 66 -5.54 4.19 -12.16
CA LYS A 66 -6.30 2.98 -12.50
C LYS A 66 -5.82 2.40 -13.84
N PRO A 67 -5.19 1.21 -13.85
CA PRO A 67 -4.73 0.42 -12.69
C PRO A 67 -3.46 1.02 -12.05
N LEU A 68 -3.08 0.53 -10.88
CA LEU A 68 -1.86 0.86 -10.13
C LEU A 68 -0.63 0.08 -10.61
N ASN A 69 -0.85 -1.06 -11.27
CA ASN A 69 0.18 -1.90 -11.86
C ASN A 69 -0.37 -2.72 -13.03
N SER A 70 0.52 -3.38 -13.78
CA SER A 70 0.14 -4.20 -14.95
C SER A 70 -0.71 -5.43 -14.62
N TRP A 71 -0.88 -5.78 -13.34
CA TRP A 71 -1.71 -6.90 -12.87
C TRP A 71 -3.14 -6.45 -12.51
N GLY A 72 -3.50 -5.21 -12.80
CA GLY A 72 -4.84 -4.68 -12.60
C GLY A 72 -5.16 -4.30 -11.16
N ALA A 73 -4.14 -4.04 -10.33
CA ALA A 73 -4.39 -3.56 -8.98
C ALA A 73 -5.16 -2.24 -9.02
N GLN A 74 -6.26 -2.13 -8.28
CA GLN A 74 -7.10 -0.93 -8.26
C GLN A 74 -7.75 -0.78 -6.88
N VAL A 75 -7.80 0.46 -6.41
CA VAL A 75 -8.51 0.83 -5.20
C VAL A 75 -9.81 1.53 -5.58
N ASP A 76 -10.91 1.04 -5.05
CA ASP A 76 -12.25 1.60 -5.27
C ASP A 76 -12.67 2.48 -4.10
N THR A 77 -12.28 2.11 -2.88
CA THR A 77 -12.60 2.86 -1.66
C THR A 77 -11.37 2.98 -0.76
N ILE A 78 -11.18 4.16 -0.17
CA ILE A 78 -10.15 4.43 0.83
C ILE A 78 -10.80 5.02 2.07
N LYS A 79 -10.53 4.42 3.22
CA LYS A 79 -10.95 4.90 4.54
C LYS A 79 -9.72 5.19 5.40
N VAL A 80 -9.59 6.43 5.86
CA VAL A 80 -8.62 6.80 6.91
C VAL A 80 -9.19 6.36 8.25
N LEU A 81 -8.36 5.71 9.07
CA LEU A 81 -8.74 5.17 10.37
C LEU A 81 -8.04 5.94 11.50
N PRO A 82 -8.67 6.07 12.68
CA PRO A 82 -8.04 6.72 13.84
C PRO A 82 -6.90 5.88 14.43
N SER A 83 -6.91 4.56 14.20
CA SER A 83 -5.90 3.61 14.64
C SER A 83 -5.77 2.44 13.67
N GLY A 84 -4.68 1.68 13.77
CA GLY A 84 -4.39 0.56 12.89
C GLY A 84 -3.20 -0.26 13.34
N VAL A 85 -2.69 -1.09 12.42
CA VAL A 85 -1.57 -2.00 12.65
C VAL A 85 -0.26 -1.21 12.67
N ALA A 86 0.66 -1.52 13.58
CA ALA A 86 2.00 -0.92 13.58
C ALA A 86 2.79 -1.35 12.34
N VAL A 87 3.73 -0.51 11.87
CA VAL A 87 4.49 -0.76 10.63
C VAL A 87 5.16 -2.15 10.64
N ASP A 88 5.84 -2.49 11.72
CA ASP A 88 6.56 -3.75 11.93
C ASP A 88 5.66 -4.99 12.04
N ALA A 89 4.39 -4.80 12.41
CA ALA A 89 3.39 -5.87 12.47
C ALA A 89 2.73 -6.17 11.11
N HIS A 90 3.04 -5.40 10.05
CA HIS A 90 2.52 -5.70 8.72
C HIS A 90 3.23 -6.88 8.05
N GLN A 91 2.51 -7.54 7.14
CA GLN A 91 3.07 -8.63 6.34
C GLN A 91 4.21 -8.14 5.45
N VAL A 92 4.03 -7.02 4.77
CA VAL A 92 5.04 -6.41 3.90
C VAL A 92 5.31 -5.01 4.39
N THR A 93 6.57 -4.65 4.54
CA THR A 93 7.04 -3.36 5.03
C THR A 93 8.10 -2.80 4.10
N THR A 94 8.39 -1.51 4.25
CA THR A 94 9.51 -0.86 3.56
C THR A 94 10.87 -1.46 3.92
N THR A 95 10.96 -2.25 4.99
CA THR A 95 12.19 -2.92 5.44
C THR A 95 12.31 -4.38 5.01
N ASN A 96 11.20 -5.05 4.64
CA ASN A 96 11.21 -6.48 4.30
C ASN A 96 10.70 -6.80 2.89
N VAL A 97 10.37 -5.77 2.08
CA VAL A 97 9.83 -5.99 0.74
C VAL A 97 10.83 -6.73 -0.16
N ASP A 98 12.12 -6.53 0.04
CA ASP A 98 13.18 -7.20 -0.73
C ASP A 98 13.42 -8.65 -0.32
N ASP A 99 12.98 -9.06 0.88
CA ASP A 99 13.16 -10.42 1.40
C ASP A 99 12.18 -11.44 0.79
N ARG A 100 11.34 -10.99 -0.14
CA ARG A 100 10.24 -11.76 -0.71
C ARG A 100 10.48 -12.02 -2.19
N SER A 101 10.23 -13.26 -2.62
CA SER A 101 10.27 -13.67 -4.03
C SER A 101 9.05 -13.17 -4.79
N TRP A 102 9.07 -11.91 -5.23
CA TRP A 102 8.02 -11.34 -6.08
C TRP A 102 8.13 -11.81 -7.53
N ASN A 103 7.04 -11.67 -8.28
CA ASN A 103 7.12 -11.82 -9.73
C ASN A 103 7.88 -10.60 -10.31
N PRO A 104 8.96 -10.80 -11.09
CA PRO A 104 9.74 -9.70 -11.64
C PRO A 104 9.03 -8.94 -12.76
N ASN A 105 7.97 -9.50 -13.37
CA ASN A 105 7.32 -8.96 -14.57
C ASN A 105 6.11 -8.07 -14.25
N VAL A 106 6.10 -7.41 -13.09
CA VAL A 106 5.05 -6.44 -12.74
C VAL A 106 5.56 -5.02 -13.03
N GLU A 107 4.83 -4.29 -13.89
CA GLU A 107 5.07 -2.87 -14.13
C GLU A 107 4.25 -2.06 -13.14
N MET A 108 4.87 -1.06 -12.52
CA MET A 108 4.27 -0.26 -11.44
C MET A 108 4.07 1.18 -11.91
N TYR A 109 2.89 1.74 -11.65
CA TYR A 109 2.50 3.07 -12.13
C TYR A 109 2.39 4.11 -10.99
N LEU A 110 2.65 3.70 -9.74
CA LEU A 110 2.70 4.55 -8.55
C LEU A 110 4.09 5.17 -8.31
#